data_AF-A0A953PEP1-F1
#
_entry.id   AF-A0A953PEP1-F1
#
_cell.length_a   1.000
_cell.length_b   1.000
_cell.length_c   1.000
_cell.angle_alpha   90.00
_cell.angle_beta   90.00
_cell.angle_gamma   90.00
#
_symmetry.space_group_name_H-M   'P 1'
#
loop_
_entity.id
_entity.type
_entity.pdbx_description
1 polymer ?
#
loop_
_entity_poly.entity_id
_entity_poly.type
_entity_poly.pdbx_seq_one_letter_code
_entity_poly.pdbx_strand_id
1 'polypeptide(L)'
;MLESRQALLEPMLSDIEKLFELQAADKEIRKLHEEVAALPKRVAAIEEKLAGTKARLDKTRAAAKADEANRKKFEIAIQDLQGKISKYRDQSLDVKTNDQYKALLHEIQFAEQEIRINEDRILEVMVNVEVREKDVTAAEAELKAETAEIEKEKEEARKVTAEDQKKLAEWNAKRDGLRRGIPEDLLRHYERVMKFRGSGLAEARDQKCMGCQVMLRPQTYNEVRIAEKVIVCESCQRILYFDPANEVKVEQQVAEATHARRRPRPKADAAQAWFYRPDYGEEGEVLLVFTNGGDSSTRRVYEMHTGRQIGDVLGREGTYRLAFPEDLTDSAVRLNGHWAEEEMDEWGSEVPSYALDVLHNDLRAAQREHHAPKRKEHAATPAEHTAAS
;
A
#
# COMPACT_ATOMS: atom_id res chain seq x y z
N MET A 1 1.17 30.00 21.47
CA MET A 1 1.82 28.77 20.96
C MET A 1 2.88 29.01 19.88
N LEU A 2 2.87 30.14 19.17
CA LEU A 2 3.96 30.51 18.24
C LEU A 2 5.17 31.11 18.97
N GLU A 3 4.95 31.86 20.05
CA GLU A 3 6.02 32.55 20.79
C GLU A 3 6.91 31.62 21.63
N SER A 4 6.39 30.47 22.09
CA SER A 4 7.14 29.50 22.90
C SER A 4 8.11 28.64 22.09
N ARG A 5 8.01 28.65 20.75
CA ARG A 5 8.92 27.91 19.85
C ARG A 5 10.15 28.75 19.47
N GLN A 6 10.10 30.05 19.71
CA GLN A 6 11.10 31.02 19.25
C GLN A 6 12.25 31.21 20.24
N ALA A 7 12.16 30.66 21.46
CA ALA A 7 13.14 30.86 22.54
C ALA A 7 14.13 29.70 22.75
N LEU A 8 14.07 28.63 21.95
CA LEU A 8 14.96 27.46 22.04
C LEU A 8 15.93 27.32 20.85
N LEU A 9 15.94 28.31 19.96
CA LEU A 9 16.78 28.36 18.77
C LEU A 9 17.77 29.50 18.94
N GLU A 10 18.96 29.23 19.45
CA GLU A 10 20.20 29.82 18.94
C GLU A 10 21.43 29.02 19.42
N PRO A 11 22.46 28.85 18.57
CA PRO A 11 22.64 29.46 17.27
C PRO A 11 22.34 28.45 16.14
N MET A 12 21.12 28.46 15.59
CA MET A 12 21.06 28.16 14.16
C MET A 12 21.65 29.39 13.46
N LEU A 13 22.64 29.18 12.60
CA LEU A 13 23.15 30.27 11.76
C LEU A 13 21.97 30.95 11.07
N SER A 14 21.84 32.28 11.21
CA SER A 14 20.75 33.04 10.58
C SER A 14 20.62 32.78 9.08
N ASP A 15 21.71 32.37 8.42
CA ASP A 15 21.72 31.98 7.01
C ASP A 15 21.08 30.60 6.76
N ILE A 16 21.22 29.64 7.68
CA ILE A 16 20.58 28.32 7.61
C ILE A 16 19.07 28.45 7.83
N GLU A 17 18.63 29.35 8.72
CA GLU A 17 17.20 29.62 8.93
C GLU A 17 16.54 30.21 7.68
N LYS A 18 17.17 31.21 7.06
CA LYS A 18 16.70 31.78 5.79
C LYS A 18 16.67 30.74 4.67
N LEU A 19 17.66 29.85 4.62
CA LEU A 19 17.67 28.73 3.66
C LEU A 19 16.56 27.71 3.93
N PHE A 20 16.21 27.49 5.19
CA PHE A 20 15.09 26.63 5.56
C PHE A 20 13.77 27.22 5.07
N GLU A 21 13.55 28.53 5.27
CA GLU A 21 12.40 29.24 4.73
C GLU A 21 12.37 29.23 3.20
N LEU A 22 13.53 29.40 2.55
CA LEU A 22 13.67 29.33 1.10
C LEU A 22 13.30 27.94 0.58
N GLN A 23 13.74 26.88 1.27
CA GLN A 23 13.37 25.50 0.92
C GLN A 23 11.88 25.22 1.09
N ALA A 24 11.25 25.78 2.13
CA ALA A 24 9.81 25.68 2.30
C ALA A 24 9.07 26.36 1.13
N ALA A 25 9.50 27.57 0.74
CA ALA A 25 8.94 28.27 -0.41
C ALA A 25 9.14 27.50 -1.73
N ASP A 26 10.34 26.98 -1.98
CA ASP A 26 10.64 26.18 -3.17
C ASP A 26 9.81 24.88 -3.23
N LYS A 27 9.52 24.26 -2.07
CA LYS A 27 8.65 23.09 -1.98
C LYS A 27 7.21 23.42 -2.36
N GLU A 28 6.67 24.53 -1.87
CA GLU A 28 5.32 24.97 -2.23
C GLU A 28 5.23 25.38 -3.72
N ILE A 29 6.23 26.08 -4.25
CA ILE A 29 6.32 26.42 -5.68
C ILE A 29 6.33 25.15 -6.52
N ARG A 30 7.13 24.15 -6.14
CA ARG A 30 7.20 22.88 -6.86
C ARG A 30 5.86 22.15 -6.83
N LYS A 31 5.21 22.08 -5.67
CA LYS A 31 3.89 21.46 -5.52
C LYS A 31 2.86 22.14 -6.42
N LEU A 32 2.79 23.46 -6.40
CA LEU A 32 1.87 24.22 -7.26
C LEU A 32 2.18 24.04 -8.75
N HIS A 33 3.45 23.98 -9.15
CA HIS A 33 3.82 23.65 -10.53
C HIS A 33 3.38 22.24 -10.94
N GLU A 34 3.53 21.25 -10.05
CA GLU A 34 3.07 19.89 -10.28
C GLU A 34 1.54 19.81 -10.39
N GLU A 35 0.81 20.54 -9.56
CA GLU A 35 -0.66 20.67 -9.61
C GLU A 35 -1.11 21.32 -10.93
N VAL A 36 -0.52 22.47 -11.31
CA VAL A 36 -0.80 23.16 -12.58
C VAL A 36 -0.46 22.28 -13.79
N ALA A 37 0.63 21.51 -13.74
CA ALA A 37 1.04 20.62 -14.83
C ALA A 37 0.19 19.32 -14.91
N ALA A 38 -0.45 18.90 -13.82
CA ALA A 38 -1.30 17.72 -13.78
C ALA A 38 -2.66 17.98 -14.44
N LEU A 39 -3.19 19.21 -14.37
CA LEU A 39 -4.51 19.54 -14.88
C LEU A 39 -4.65 19.36 -16.40
N PRO A 40 -3.74 19.84 -17.26
CA PRO A 40 -3.80 19.57 -18.71
C PRO A 40 -3.80 18.07 -19.04
N LYS A 41 -3.09 17.26 -18.27
CA LYS A 41 -3.06 15.80 -18.47
C LYS A 41 -4.40 15.15 -18.13
N ARG A 42 -5.06 15.60 -17.05
CA ARG A 42 -6.41 15.13 -16.69
C ARG A 42 -7.41 15.52 -17.77
N VAL A 43 -7.38 16.77 -18.23
CA VAL A 43 -8.25 17.26 -19.31
C VAL A 43 -8.04 16.45 -20.60
N ALA A 44 -6.78 16.19 -20.99
CA ALA A 44 -6.48 15.39 -22.18
C ALA A 44 -7.02 13.95 -22.07
N ALA A 45 -6.86 13.30 -20.91
CA ALA A 45 -7.39 11.96 -20.68
C ALA A 45 -8.93 11.91 -20.73
N ILE A 46 -9.58 12.97 -20.26
CA ILE A 46 -11.02 13.13 -20.33
C ILE A 46 -11.49 13.33 -21.79
N GLU A 47 -10.80 14.19 -22.55
CA GLU A 47 -11.10 14.42 -23.97
C GLU A 47 -10.89 13.17 -24.84
N GLU A 48 -9.89 12.33 -24.51
CA GLU A 48 -9.66 11.05 -25.19
C GLU A 48 -10.82 10.07 -24.97
N LYS A 49 -11.35 9.97 -23.75
CA LYS A 49 -12.55 9.15 -23.47
C LYS A 49 -13.74 9.64 -24.29
N LEU A 50 -13.95 10.95 -24.32
CA LEU A 50 -15.01 11.61 -25.07
C LEU A 50 -14.90 11.35 -26.59
N ALA A 51 -13.67 11.36 -27.11
CA ALA A 51 -13.41 11.00 -28.50
C ALA A 51 -13.78 9.54 -28.78
N GLY A 52 -13.54 8.63 -27.83
CA GLY A 52 -13.98 7.23 -27.88
C GLY A 52 -15.50 7.08 -27.93
N THR A 53 -16.24 7.75 -27.03
CA THR A 53 -17.72 7.74 -27.05
C THR A 53 -18.28 8.32 -28.33
N LYS A 54 -17.67 9.39 -28.85
CA LYS A 54 -18.05 10.00 -30.13
C LYS A 54 -17.80 9.05 -31.31
N ALA A 55 -16.65 8.39 -31.36
CA ALA A 55 -16.33 7.41 -32.41
C ALA A 55 -17.31 6.23 -32.39
N ARG A 56 -17.74 5.78 -31.20
CA ARG A 56 -18.79 4.76 -31.04
C ARG A 56 -20.10 5.24 -31.63
N LEU A 57 -20.54 6.46 -31.30
CA LEU A 57 -21.75 7.05 -31.86
C LEU A 57 -21.70 7.15 -33.39
N ASP A 58 -20.59 7.63 -33.94
CA ASP A 58 -20.42 7.78 -35.39
C ASP A 58 -20.47 6.41 -36.09
N LYS A 59 -19.90 5.37 -35.49
CA LYS A 59 -20.00 3.99 -35.99
C LYS A 59 -21.44 3.47 -35.97
N THR A 60 -22.19 3.70 -34.89
CA THR A 60 -23.59 3.26 -34.79
C THR A 60 -24.47 4.00 -35.80
N ARG A 61 -24.28 5.31 -35.98
CA ARG A 61 -24.97 6.12 -37.00
C ARG A 61 -24.64 5.65 -38.42
N ALA A 62 -23.37 5.34 -38.70
CA ALA A 62 -22.97 4.81 -40.00
C ALA A 62 -23.65 3.46 -40.29
N ALA A 63 -23.76 2.59 -39.29
CA ALA A 63 -24.45 1.31 -39.42
C ALA A 63 -25.98 1.49 -39.65
N ALA A 64 -26.64 2.38 -38.90
CA ALA A 64 -28.05 2.70 -39.12
C ALA A 64 -28.30 3.23 -40.55
N LYS A 65 -27.42 4.10 -41.05
CA LYS A 65 -27.50 4.61 -42.42
C LYS A 65 -27.27 3.53 -43.49
N ALA A 66 -26.39 2.56 -43.20
CA ALA A 66 -26.14 1.43 -44.09
C ALA A 66 -27.37 0.50 -44.18
N ASP A 67 -28.02 0.25 -43.06
CA ASP A 67 -29.25 -0.56 -43.00
C ASP A 67 -30.39 0.13 -43.76
N GLU A 68 -30.58 1.44 -43.56
CA GLU A 68 -31.56 2.22 -44.33
C GLU A 68 -31.27 2.21 -45.85
N ALA A 69 -30.00 2.24 -46.24
CA ALA A 69 -29.62 2.10 -47.64
C ALA A 69 -29.91 0.69 -48.19
N ASN A 70 -29.72 -0.36 -47.38
CA ASN A 70 -30.04 -1.73 -47.77
C ASN A 70 -31.54 -1.95 -47.91
N ARG A 71 -32.35 -1.37 -47.01
CA ARG A 71 -33.82 -1.36 -47.12
C ARG A 71 -34.26 -0.81 -48.48
N LYS A 72 -33.76 0.36 -48.87
CA LYS A 72 -34.08 0.99 -50.16
C LYS A 72 -33.63 0.14 -51.36
N LYS A 73 -32.48 -0.53 -51.27
CA LYS A 73 -32.02 -1.44 -52.34
C LYS A 73 -32.98 -2.61 -52.54
N PHE A 74 -33.46 -3.22 -51.46
CA PHE A 74 -34.43 -4.31 -51.55
C PHE A 74 -35.80 -3.83 -52.06
N GLU A 75 -36.26 -2.63 -51.66
CA GLU A 75 -37.48 -2.02 -52.19
C GLU A 75 -37.41 -1.81 -53.72
N ILE A 76 -36.29 -1.30 -54.22
CA ILE A 76 -36.06 -1.13 -55.67
C ILE A 76 -36.03 -2.49 -56.37
N ALA A 77 -35.34 -3.49 -55.80
CA ALA A 77 -35.27 -4.84 -56.37
C ALA A 77 -36.66 -5.49 -56.48
N ILE A 78 -37.54 -5.29 -55.48
CA ILE A 78 -38.93 -5.75 -55.52
C ILE A 78 -39.70 -5.05 -56.65
N GLN A 79 -39.56 -3.73 -56.81
CA GLN A 79 -40.22 -3.01 -57.90
C GLN A 79 -39.77 -3.52 -59.28
N ASP A 80 -38.48 -3.78 -59.47
CA ASP A 80 -37.94 -4.34 -60.71
C ASP A 80 -38.50 -5.75 -60.99
N LEU A 81 -38.56 -6.61 -59.96
CA LEU A 81 -39.13 -7.96 -60.08
C LEU A 81 -40.64 -7.92 -60.39
N GLN A 82 -41.39 -7.02 -59.76
CA GLN A 82 -42.82 -6.80 -60.07
C GLN A 82 -43.00 -6.36 -61.53
N GLY A 83 -42.14 -5.47 -62.03
CA GLY A 83 -42.11 -5.06 -63.43
C GLY A 83 -41.82 -6.23 -64.38
N LYS A 84 -40.89 -7.14 -64.02
CA LYS A 84 -40.62 -8.37 -64.80
C LYS A 84 -41.81 -9.32 -64.80
N ILE A 85 -42.45 -9.54 -63.65
CA ILE A 85 -43.65 -10.38 -63.54
C ILE A 85 -44.76 -9.85 -64.46
N SER A 86 -45.01 -8.54 -64.48
CA SER A 86 -45.99 -7.94 -65.39
C SER A 86 -45.65 -8.26 -66.85
N LYS A 87 -44.40 -8.05 -67.27
CA LYS A 87 -43.96 -8.34 -68.64
C LYS A 87 -44.10 -9.82 -69.00
N TYR A 88 -43.74 -10.74 -68.10
CA TYR A 88 -43.86 -12.18 -68.34
C TYR A 88 -45.32 -12.64 -68.38
N ARG A 89 -46.21 -12.01 -67.59
CA ARG A 89 -47.66 -12.24 -67.66
C ARG A 89 -48.25 -11.74 -68.96
N ASP A 90 -47.83 -10.58 -69.45
CA ASP A 90 -48.29 -10.07 -70.75
C ASP A 90 -47.80 -10.98 -71.88
N GLN A 91 -46.52 -11.39 -71.85
CA GLN A 91 -45.96 -12.31 -72.84
C GLN A 91 -46.65 -13.67 -72.84
N SER A 92 -47.04 -14.21 -71.67
CA SER A 92 -47.65 -15.53 -71.57
C SER A 92 -49.03 -15.60 -72.25
N LEU A 93 -49.71 -14.48 -72.42
CA LEU A 93 -50.96 -14.37 -73.18
C LEU A 93 -50.76 -14.47 -74.70
N ASP A 94 -49.57 -14.10 -75.19
CA ASP A 94 -49.22 -14.07 -76.63
C ASP A 94 -48.55 -15.37 -77.12
N VAL A 95 -48.08 -16.23 -76.22
CA VAL A 95 -47.33 -17.44 -76.55
C VAL A 95 -48.22 -18.56 -77.09
N LYS A 96 -47.81 -19.18 -78.21
CA LYS A 96 -48.58 -20.23 -78.90
C LYS A 96 -48.14 -21.66 -78.60
N THR A 97 -46.97 -21.85 -77.99
CA THR A 97 -46.43 -23.19 -77.66
C THR A 97 -46.45 -23.45 -76.16
N ASN A 98 -46.87 -24.66 -75.77
CA ASN A 98 -47.03 -25.04 -74.36
C ASN A 98 -45.71 -24.99 -73.58
N ASP A 99 -44.59 -25.31 -74.24
CA ASP A 99 -43.27 -25.29 -73.61
C ASP A 99 -42.79 -23.88 -73.29
N GLN A 100 -43.04 -22.91 -74.18
CA GLN A 100 -42.73 -21.49 -73.92
C GLN A 100 -43.62 -20.92 -72.80
N TYR A 101 -44.89 -21.32 -72.74
CA TYR A 101 -45.79 -20.92 -71.64
C TYR A 101 -45.32 -21.44 -70.28
N LYS A 102 -44.90 -22.72 -70.21
CA LYS A 102 -44.32 -23.32 -68.99
C LYS A 102 -43.04 -22.62 -68.56
N ALA A 103 -42.16 -22.25 -69.50
CA ALA A 103 -40.95 -21.51 -69.18
C ALA A 103 -41.26 -20.14 -68.56
N LEU A 104 -42.21 -19.38 -69.12
CA LEU A 104 -42.64 -18.09 -68.55
C LEU A 104 -43.28 -18.24 -67.17
N LEU A 105 -44.08 -19.28 -66.95
CA LEU A 105 -44.63 -19.58 -65.62
C LEU A 105 -43.52 -19.86 -64.59
N HIS A 106 -42.47 -20.59 -64.97
CA HIS A 106 -41.34 -20.85 -64.09
C HIS A 106 -40.56 -19.57 -63.76
N GLU A 107 -40.34 -18.69 -64.74
CA GLU A 107 -39.72 -17.38 -64.51
C GLU A 107 -40.56 -16.47 -63.60
N ILE A 108 -41.89 -16.50 -63.73
CA ILE A 108 -42.81 -15.79 -62.82
C ILE A 108 -42.69 -16.35 -61.41
N GLN A 109 -42.72 -17.67 -61.23
CA GLN A 109 -42.58 -18.30 -59.92
C GLN A 109 -41.22 -17.97 -59.27
N PHE A 110 -40.15 -17.99 -60.06
CA PHE A 110 -38.82 -17.60 -59.58
C PHE A 110 -38.80 -16.14 -59.11
N ALA A 111 -39.35 -15.22 -59.90
CA ALA A 111 -39.45 -13.80 -59.52
C ALA A 111 -40.34 -13.58 -58.28
N GLU A 112 -41.45 -14.30 -58.15
CA GLU A 112 -42.32 -14.26 -56.97
C GLU A 112 -41.60 -14.77 -55.70
N GLN A 113 -40.76 -15.80 -55.84
CA GLN A 113 -39.94 -16.31 -54.74
C GLN A 113 -38.85 -15.31 -54.32
N GLU A 114 -38.17 -14.67 -55.29
CA GLU A 114 -37.19 -13.61 -55.02
C GLU A 114 -37.83 -12.38 -54.35
N ILE A 115 -39.07 -12.02 -54.71
CA ILE A 115 -39.81 -10.95 -54.02
C ILE A 115 -39.97 -11.31 -52.54
N ARG A 116 -40.46 -12.52 -52.22
CA ARG A 116 -40.64 -12.95 -50.82
C ARG A 116 -39.35 -12.90 -50.02
N ILE A 117 -38.23 -13.36 -50.61
CA ILE A 117 -36.91 -13.30 -49.96
C ILE A 117 -36.50 -11.85 -49.68
N ASN A 118 -36.77 -10.92 -50.59
CA ASN A 118 -36.48 -9.50 -50.38
C ASN A 118 -37.42 -8.84 -49.37
N GLU A 119 -38.70 -9.25 -49.30
CA GLU A 119 -39.65 -8.82 -48.28
C GLU A 119 -39.21 -9.27 -46.88
N ASP A 120 -38.80 -10.53 -46.73
CA ASP A 120 -38.26 -11.06 -45.47
C ASP A 120 -37.00 -10.27 -45.04
N ARG A 121 -36.08 -10.00 -45.99
CA ARG A 121 -34.89 -9.16 -45.73
C ARG A 121 -35.24 -7.74 -45.33
N ILE A 122 -36.27 -7.13 -45.91
CA ILE A 122 -36.75 -5.80 -45.53
C ILE A 122 -37.24 -5.81 -44.09
N LEU A 123 -38.01 -6.83 -43.68
CA LEU A 123 -38.49 -6.97 -42.31
C LEU A 123 -37.33 -7.10 -41.32
N GLU A 124 -36.34 -7.94 -41.63
CA GLU A 124 -35.12 -8.06 -40.80
C GLU A 124 -34.36 -6.73 -40.67
N VAL A 125 -34.18 -6.02 -41.78
CA VAL A 125 -33.52 -4.71 -41.78
C VAL A 125 -34.32 -3.67 -41.00
N MET A 126 -35.65 -3.66 -41.10
CA MET A 126 -36.50 -2.74 -40.35
C MET A 126 -36.37 -2.94 -38.84
N VAL A 127 -36.37 -4.19 -38.36
CA VAL A 127 -36.14 -4.49 -36.94
C VAL A 127 -34.75 -3.98 -36.51
N ASN A 128 -33.73 -4.20 -37.33
CA ASN A 128 -32.37 -3.74 -37.04
C ASN A 128 -32.27 -2.21 -37.01
N VAL A 129 -32.94 -1.50 -37.91
CA VAL A 129 -32.98 -0.03 -37.92
C VAL A 129 -33.62 0.50 -36.64
N GLU A 130 -34.76 -0.03 -36.21
CA GLU A 130 -35.41 0.39 -34.96
C GLU A 130 -34.51 0.20 -33.73
N VAL A 131 -33.79 -0.92 -33.67
CA VAL A 131 -32.83 -1.19 -32.59
C VAL A 131 -31.68 -0.18 -32.65
N ARG A 132 -31.09 0.03 -33.83
CA ARG A 132 -29.96 0.96 -33.99
C ARG A 132 -30.35 2.41 -33.75
N GLU A 133 -31.56 2.84 -34.10
CA GLU A 133 -32.05 4.18 -33.80
C GLU A 133 -32.18 4.40 -32.29
N LYS A 134 -32.68 3.40 -31.55
CA LYS A 134 -32.68 3.42 -30.08
C LYS A 134 -31.26 3.49 -29.52
N ASP A 135 -30.32 2.72 -30.08
CA ASP A 135 -28.93 2.77 -29.66
C ASP A 135 -28.28 4.13 -29.96
N VAL A 136 -28.58 4.75 -31.11
CA VAL A 136 -28.10 6.09 -31.48
C VAL A 136 -28.64 7.13 -30.51
N THR A 137 -29.94 7.14 -30.23
CA THR A 137 -30.55 8.09 -29.30
C THR A 137 -30.02 7.93 -27.87
N ALA A 138 -29.81 6.70 -27.41
CA ALA A 138 -29.18 6.43 -26.12
C ALA A 138 -27.72 6.93 -26.07
N ALA A 139 -26.93 6.62 -27.10
CA ALA A 139 -25.54 7.05 -27.20
C ALA A 139 -25.40 8.59 -27.33
N GLU A 140 -26.34 9.26 -28.00
CA GLU A 140 -26.38 10.73 -28.07
C GLU A 140 -26.69 11.36 -26.71
N ALA A 141 -27.62 10.77 -25.95
CA ALA A 141 -27.94 11.23 -24.60
C ALA A 141 -26.75 11.03 -23.64
N GLU A 142 -26.09 9.87 -23.72
CA GLU A 142 -24.87 9.57 -22.96
C GLU A 142 -23.75 10.56 -23.30
N LEU A 143 -23.46 10.77 -24.59
CA LEU A 143 -22.45 11.73 -25.04
C LEU A 143 -22.78 13.14 -24.55
N LYS A 144 -24.04 13.56 -24.62
CA LYS A 144 -24.45 14.89 -24.16
C LYS A 144 -24.27 15.05 -22.65
N ALA A 145 -24.64 14.04 -21.86
CA ALA A 145 -24.44 14.05 -20.42
C ALA A 145 -22.94 14.09 -20.07
N GLU A 146 -22.14 13.24 -20.72
CA GLU A 146 -20.69 13.18 -20.52
C GLU A 146 -20.01 14.50 -20.91
N THR A 147 -20.36 15.11 -22.05
CA THR A 147 -19.83 16.43 -22.44
C THR A 147 -20.15 17.53 -21.43
N ALA A 148 -21.37 17.54 -20.88
CA ALA A 148 -21.79 18.56 -19.93
C ALA A 148 -21.02 18.46 -18.60
N GLU A 149 -20.81 17.25 -18.10
CA GLU A 149 -20.01 17.01 -16.89
C GLU A 149 -18.54 17.37 -17.12
N ILE A 150 -17.98 17.00 -18.27
CA ILE A 150 -16.59 17.31 -18.63
C ILE A 150 -16.35 18.81 -18.75
N GLU A 151 -17.28 19.57 -19.35
CA GLU A 151 -17.12 21.02 -19.46
C GLU A 151 -17.19 21.71 -18.09
N LYS A 152 -18.01 21.21 -17.15
CA LYS A 152 -17.99 21.69 -15.76
C LYS A 152 -16.65 21.40 -15.09
N GLU A 153 -16.15 20.16 -15.19
CA GLU A 153 -14.87 19.77 -14.59
C GLU A 153 -13.70 20.60 -15.19
N LYS A 154 -13.72 20.86 -16.50
CA LYS A 154 -12.76 21.77 -17.16
C LYS A 154 -12.86 23.19 -16.63
N GLU A 155 -14.06 23.72 -16.42
CA GLU A 155 -14.24 25.09 -15.90
C GLU A 155 -13.72 25.20 -14.45
N GLU A 156 -14.04 24.22 -13.60
CA GLU A 156 -13.52 24.13 -12.24
C GLU A 156 -12.00 24.00 -12.22
N ALA A 157 -11.44 23.11 -13.04
CA ALA A 157 -9.99 22.96 -13.19
C ALA A 157 -9.31 24.26 -13.64
N ARG A 158 -9.93 25.02 -14.56
CA ARG A 158 -9.41 26.35 -14.98
C ARG A 158 -9.43 27.36 -13.84
N LYS A 159 -10.49 27.39 -13.02
CA LYS A 159 -10.57 28.27 -11.84
C LYS A 159 -9.47 27.95 -10.84
N VAL A 160 -9.30 26.68 -10.49
CA VAL A 160 -8.23 26.21 -9.59
C VAL A 160 -6.85 26.56 -10.15
N THR A 161 -6.62 26.30 -11.45
CA THR A 161 -5.35 26.65 -12.10
C THR A 161 -5.05 28.15 -11.99
N ALA A 162 -6.05 29.01 -12.18
CA ALA A 162 -5.88 30.45 -12.08
C ALA A 162 -5.55 30.90 -10.65
N GLU A 163 -6.14 30.27 -9.64
CA GLU A 163 -5.80 30.50 -8.24
C GLU A 163 -4.37 30.04 -7.92
N ASP A 164 -3.98 28.86 -8.38
CA ASP A 164 -2.65 28.31 -8.14
C ASP A 164 -1.56 29.11 -8.87
N GLN A 165 -1.85 29.66 -10.05
CA GLN A 165 -0.98 30.62 -10.73
C GLN A 165 -0.79 31.92 -9.96
N LYS A 166 -1.84 32.43 -9.31
CA LYS A 166 -1.72 33.61 -8.42
C LYS A 166 -0.85 33.28 -7.20
N LYS A 167 -1.10 32.15 -6.54
CA LYS A 167 -0.27 31.68 -5.42
C LYS A 167 1.18 31.47 -5.85
N LEU A 168 1.43 30.94 -7.04
CA LEU A 168 2.77 30.80 -7.61
C LEU A 168 3.47 32.16 -7.72
N ALA A 169 2.77 33.21 -8.20
CA ALA A 169 3.36 34.54 -8.27
C ALA A 169 3.73 35.10 -6.88
N GLU A 170 2.85 34.91 -5.89
CA GLU A 170 3.10 35.31 -4.50
C GLU A 170 4.30 34.57 -3.89
N TRP A 171 4.37 33.25 -4.06
CA TRP A 171 5.47 32.44 -3.56
C TRP A 171 6.79 32.75 -4.27
N ASN A 172 6.78 33.03 -5.57
CA ASN A 172 7.98 33.46 -6.29
C ASN A 172 8.47 34.83 -5.78
N ALA A 173 7.57 35.79 -5.54
CA ALA A 173 7.94 37.07 -4.95
C ALA A 173 8.53 36.91 -3.54
N LYS A 174 7.95 36.02 -2.71
CA LYS A 174 8.49 35.68 -1.39
C LYS A 174 9.88 35.05 -1.50
N ARG A 175 10.06 34.10 -2.42
CA ARG A 175 11.33 33.43 -2.70
C ARG A 175 12.43 34.43 -3.08
N ASP A 176 12.14 35.37 -3.98
CA ASP A 176 13.10 36.41 -4.38
C ASP A 176 13.41 37.39 -3.24
N GLY A 177 12.44 37.63 -2.35
CA GLY A 177 12.66 38.35 -1.09
C GLY A 177 13.68 37.65 -0.18
N LEU A 178 13.50 36.35 0.06
CA LEU A 178 14.37 35.53 0.92
C LEU A 178 15.79 35.41 0.38
N ARG A 179 15.95 35.32 -0.95
CA ARG A 179 17.26 35.24 -1.62
C ARG A 179 18.17 36.42 -1.33
N ARG A 180 17.63 37.65 -1.21
CA ARG A 180 18.42 38.86 -0.95
C ARG A 180 19.11 38.87 0.41
N GLY A 181 18.64 38.05 1.35
CA GLY A 181 19.21 37.95 2.70
C GLY A 181 20.28 36.88 2.87
N ILE A 182 20.61 36.12 1.82
CA ILE A 182 21.50 34.95 1.88
C ILE A 182 22.81 35.24 1.11
N PRO A 183 23.98 34.84 1.64
CA PRO A 183 25.25 34.98 0.91
C PRO A 183 25.24 34.27 -0.46
N GLU A 184 25.76 34.94 -1.49
CA GLU A 184 25.72 34.48 -2.88
C GLU A 184 26.35 33.07 -3.08
N ASP A 185 27.51 32.81 -2.48
CA ASP A 185 28.18 31.50 -2.61
C ASP A 185 27.38 30.36 -1.99
N LEU A 186 26.69 30.64 -0.88
CA LEU A 186 25.85 29.68 -0.19
C LEU A 186 24.57 29.41 -0.98
N LEU A 187 23.96 30.47 -1.54
CA LEU A 187 22.80 30.36 -2.42
C LEU A 187 23.12 29.56 -3.68
N ARG A 188 24.25 29.83 -4.35
CA ARG A 188 24.71 29.07 -5.53
C ARG A 188 24.90 27.59 -5.23
N HIS A 189 25.42 27.25 -4.05
CA HIS A 189 25.54 25.84 -3.63
C HIS A 189 24.17 25.21 -3.41
N TYR A 190 23.31 25.88 -2.64
CA TYR A 190 21.93 25.44 -2.38
C TYR A 190 21.13 25.18 -3.66
N GLU A 191 21.12 26.13 -4.61
CA GLU A 191 20.37 26.01 -5.86
C GLU A 191 20.85 24.86 -6.73
N ARG A 192 22.17 24.65 -6.77
CA ARG A 192 22.76 23.49 -7.47
C ARG A 192 22.24 22.19 -6.87
N VAL A 193 22.30 22.05 -5.55
CA VAL A 193 21.85 20.82 -4.88
C VAL A 193 20.34 20.64 -5.02
N MET A 194 19.55 21.69 -4.85
CA MET A 194 18.09 21.67 -5.08
C MET A 194 17.74 21.16 -6.47
N LYS A 195 18.41 21.65 -7.51
CA LYS A 195 18.17 21.25 -8.90
C LYS A 195 18.40 19.74 -9.14
N PHE A 196 19.43 19.16 -8.54
CA PHE A 196 19.78 17.75 -8.76
C PHE A 196 19.12 16.78 -7.77
N ARG A 197 18.84 17.22 -6.54
CA ARG A 197 18.42 16.35 -5.43
C ARG A 197 16.99 16.64 -4.94
N GLY A 198 16.36 17.71 -5.41
CA GLY A 198 15.00 18.12 -5.02
C GLY A 198 14.88 18.75 -3.62
N SER A 199 15.94 18.70 -2.82
CA SER A 199 16.08 19.38 -1.52
C SER A 199 17.54 19.79 -1.31
N GLY A 200 17.77 20.98 -0.75
CA GLY A 200 19.09 21.58 -0.55
C GLY A 200 19.58 21.46 0.89
N LEU A 201 18.67 21.29 1.84
CA LEU A 201 18.94 21.06 3.27
C LEU A 201 18.56 19.64 3.67
N ALA A 202 19.29 19.09 4.63
CA ALA A 202 18.99 17.82 5.27
C ALA A 202 19.25 17.90 6.77
N GLU A 203 18.34 17.32 7.55
CA GLU A 203 18.54 17.18 8.99
C GLU A 203 19.63 16.13 9.27
N ALA A 204 20.53 16.44 10.20
CA ALA A 204 21.43 15.47 10.80
C ALA A 204 20.79 14.92 12.07
N ARG A 205 20.41 13.64 12.07
CA ARG A 205 19.76 12.97 13.20
C ARG A 205 20.40 11.61 13.43
N ASP A 206 20.67 11.25 14.68
CA ASP A 206 21.29 9.97 15.06
C ASP A 206 22.58 9.66 14.29
N GLN A 207 23.43 10.67 14.11
CA GLN A 207 24.65 10.58 13.28
C GLN A 207 24.38 10.17 11.82
N LYS A 208 23.18 10.42 11.29
CA LYS A 208 22.80 10.15 9.89
C LYS A 208 22.32 11.41 9.20
N CYS A 209 22.63 11.54 7.92
CA CYS A 209 22.03 12.55 7.06
C CYS A 209 20.64 12.09 6.63
N MET A 210 19.56 12.74 7.05
CA MET A 210 18.18 12.33 6.70
C MET A 210 17.85 12.48 5.20
N GLY A 211 18.66 13.22 4.44
CA GLY A 211 18.48 13.35 2.99
C GLY A 211 19.00 12.17 2.15
N CYS A 212 20.02 11.44 2.63
CA CYS A 212 20.61 10.29 1.90
C CYS A 212 20.80 9.04 2.77
N GLN A 213 20.45 9.14 4.06
CA GLN A 213 20.52 8.10 5.08
C GLN A 213 21.92 7.53 5.35
N VAL A 214 22.97 8.18 4.87
CA VAL A 214 24.36 7.80 5.14
C VAL A 214 24.77 8.25 6.55
N MET A 215 25.55 7.41 7.23
CA MET A 215 26.18 7.73 8.51
C MET A 215 27.21 8.85 8.32
N LEU A 216 27.06 9.91 9.10
CA LEU A 216 28.01 11.00 9.21
C LEU A 216 29.15 10.60 10.14
N ARG A 217 30.36 11.09 9.85
CA ARG A 217 31.48 10.91 10.77
C ARG A 217 31.14 11.60 12.11
N PRO A 218 31.51 11.03 13.27
CA PRO A 218 31.22 11.64 14.56
C PRO A 218 31.68 13.09 14.68
N GLN A 219 32.84 13.42 14.10
CA GLN A 219 33.34 14.79 14.03
C GLN A 219 32.39 15.70 13.23
N THR A 220 31.99 15.31 12.02
CA THR A 220 31.06 16.08 11.18
C THR A 220 29.71 16.26 11.88
N TYR A 221 29.20 15.23 12.56
CA TYR A 221 27.94 15.34 13.32
C TYR A 221 28.05 16.37 14.46
N ASN A 222 29.14 16.35 15.22
CA ASN A 222 29.38 17.32 16.28
C ASN A 222 29.55 18.74 15.73
N GLU A 223 30.25 18.92 14.60
CA GLU A 223 30.37 20.22 13.94
C GLU A 223 29.00 20.77 13.50
N VAL A 224 28.09 19.92 13.02
CA VAL A 224 26.70 20.32 12.67
C VAL A 224 25.90 20.71 13.92
N ARG A 225 26.10 20.04 15.05
CA ARG A 225 25.43 20.36 16.33
C ARG A 225 25.87 21.70 16.91
N ILE A 226 27.14 22.02 16.77
CA ILE A 226 27.73 23.28 17.25
C ILE A 226 27.29 24.45 16.36
N ALA A 227 27.00 24.19 15.07
CA ALA A 227 26.48 25.16 14.11
C ALA A 227 27.35 26.42 13.93
N GLU A 228 28.67 26.33 14.14
CA GLU A 228 29.62 27.44 13.95
C GLU A 228 29.87 27.78 12.47
N LYS A 229 29.82 26.78 11.59
CA LYS A 229 30.04 26.92 10.15
C LYS A 229 29.04 26.08 9.37
N VAL A 230 28.79 26.47 8.13
CA VAL A 230 27.92 25.68 7.25
C VAL A 230 28.64 24.38 6.85
N ILE A 231 28.05 23.25 7.24
CA ILE A 231 28.54 21.91 6.89
C ILE A 231 27.68 21.32 5.78
N VAL A 232 28.32 20.65 4.83
CA VAL A 232 27.64 19.91 3.76
C VAL A 232 27.90 18.42 3.91
N CYS A 233 26.92 17.59 3.54
CA CYS A 233 27.08 16.14 3.51
C CYS A 233 28.08 15.73 2.41
N GLU A 234 29.12 14.96 2.76
CA GLU A 234 30.12 14.45 1.81
C GLU A 234 29.49 13.60 0.67
N SER A 235 28.39 12.89 0.97
CA SER A 235 27.74 11.98 0.01
C SER A 235 26.70 12.65 -0.90
N CYS A 236 25.85 13.52 -0.34
CA CYS A 236 24.74 14.12 -1.10
C CYS A 236 24.84 15.63 -1.31
N GLN A 237 25.86 16.27 -0.76
CA GLN A 237 26.16 17.71 -0.84
C GLN A 237 25.10 18.63 -0.24
N ARG A 238 24.02 18.10 0.37
CA ARG A 238 23.03 18.90 1.09
C ARG A 238 23.65 19.59 2.28
N ILE A 239 23.19 20.81 2.55
CA ILE A 239 23.54 21.59 3.73
C ILE A 239 22.91 20.91 4.94
N LEU A 240 23.72 20.58 5.93
CA LEU A 240 23.28 19.88 7.13
C LEU A 240 22.83 20.88 8.19
N TYR A 241 21.71 20.58 8.85
CA TYR A 241 21.24 21.32 10.01
C TYR A 241 20.89 20.34 11.13
N PHE A 242 20.98 20.81 12.37
CA PHE A 242 20.60 20.05 13.55
C PHE A 242 19.36 20.68 14.19
N ASP A 243 18.36 19.84 14.49
CA ASP A 243 17.17 20.24 15.24
C ASP A 243 17.24 19.62 16.65
N PRO A 244 17.50 20.41 17.71
CA PRO A 244 17.58 19.92 19.08
C PRO A 244 16.31 19.22 19.57
N ALA A 245 15.14 19.51 18.98
CA ALA A 245 13.88 18.90 19.38
C ALA A 245 13.80 17.41 19.02
N ASN A 246 14.57 16.96 18.02
CA ASN A 246 14.54 15.58 17.53
C ASN A 246 15.69 14.73 18.10
N GLU A 247 16.46 15.26 19.05
CA GLU A 247 17.54 14.50 19.70
C GLU A 247 16.97 13.47 20.68
N VAL A 248 17.25 12.18 20.42
CA VAL A 248 16.95 11.11 21.36
C VAL A 248 17.97 11.19 22.50
N LYS A 249 17.53 11.64 23.68
CA LYS A 249 18.36 11.65 24.89
C LYS A 249 18.62 10.21 25.33
N VAL A 250 19.86 9.75 25.14
CA VAL A 250 20.31 8.38 25.47
C VAL A 250 20.36 8.13 27.00
N GLU A 251 20.23 9.17 27.82
CA GLU A 251 20.45 9.13 29.28
C GLU A 251 19.47 8.24 30.08
N GLN A 252 18.36 7.76 29.51
CA GLN A 252 17.38 6.96 30.25
C GLN A 252 17.58 5.44 30.14
N GLN A 253 18.33 4.92 29.16
CA GLN A 253 18.39 3.47 28.94
C GLN A 253 19.50 2.75 29.72
N VAL A 254 20.53 3.46 30.19
CA VAL A 254 21.64 2.84 30.93
C VAL A 254 21.32 2.72 32.43
N ALA A 255 20.49 3.60 32.99
CA ALA A 255 20.14 3.60 34.40
C ALA A 255 19.11 2.51 34.80
N GLU A 256 18.19 2.14 33.91
CA GLU A 256 17.19 1.08 34.19
C GLU A 256 17.75 -0.33 34.01
N ALA A 257 18.75 -0.53 33.13
CA ALA A 257 19.35 -1.85 32.89
C ALA A 257 20.16 -2.38 34.10
N THR A 258 20.65 -1.50 34.98
CA THR A 258 21.40 -1.89 36.18
C THR A 258 20.52 -2.35 37.36
N HIS A 259 19.19 -2.16 37.27
CA HIS A 259 18.23 -2.59 38.30
C HIS A 259 17.13 -3.51 37.75
N ALA A 260 17.43 -4.34 36.75
CA ALA A 260 16.53 -5.44 36.40
C ALA A 260 16.36 -6.36 37.63
N ARG A 261 15.16 -6.36 38.23
CA ARG A 261 14.79 -7.30 39.29
C ARG A 261 15.02 -8.71 38.76
N ARG A 262 15.80 -9.52 39.48
CA ARG A 262 16.04 -10.94 39.13
C ARG A 262 14.70 -11.63 38.88
N ARG A 263 14.61 -12.43 37.83
CA ARG A 263 13.41 -13.21 37.52
C ARG A 263 13.03 -14.05 38.74
N PRO A 264 11.77 -14.01 39.22
CA PRO A 264 11.31 -14.94 40.24
C PRO A 264 11.59 -16.36 39.76
N ARG A 265 12.31 -17.16 40.55
CA ARG A 265 12.56 -18.57 40.23
C ARG A 265 11.45 -19.41 40.88
N PRO A 266 10.58 -20.10 40.12
CA PRO A 266 9.56 -20.94 40.70
C PRO A 266 10.21 -22.02 41.55
N LYS A 267 9.53 -22.43 42.62
CA LYS A 267 9.98 -23.58 43.41
C LYS A 267 10.09 -24.81 42.51
N ALA A 268 11.10 -25.60 42.80
CA ALA A 268 11.44 -26.80 42.06
C ALA A 268 10.25 -27.78 42.07
N ASP A 269 9.66 -27.97 43.24
CA ASP A 269 8.56 -28.87 43.59
C ASP A 269 7.16 -28.23 43.45
N ALA A 270 7.01 -27.18 42.63
CA ALA A 270 5.72 -26.53 42.45
C ALA A 270 4.64 -27.51 41.98
N ALA A 271 3.42 -27.35 42.51
CA ALA A 271 2.26 -28.16 42.14
C ALA A 271 1.96 -28.11 40.63
N GLN A 272 2.29 -26.97 40.00
CA GLN A 272 2.24 -26.81 38.56
C GLN A 272 3.54 -26.25 38.00
N ALA A 273 3.85 -26.65 36.78
CA ALA A 273 5.16 -26.49 36.23
C ALA A 273 5.21 -26.28 34.71
N TRP A 274 5.59 -25.07 34.28
CA TRP A 274 5.84 -24.74 32.87
C TRP A 274 7.32 -24.87 32.49
N PHE A 275 7.59 -25.45 31.33
CA PHE A 275 8.91 -25.56 30.72
C PHE A 275 8.85 -25.25 29.23
N TYR A 276 9.90 -24.62 28.72
CA TYR A 276 10.19 -24.56 27.29
C TYR A 276 11.22 -25.61 26.95
N ARG A 277 11.01 -26.36 25.87
CA ARG A 277 11.97 -27.32 25.35
C ARG A 277 12.20 -27.06 23.86
N PRO A 278 13.44 -26.76 23.43
CA PRO A 278 13.74 -26.47 22.03
C PRO A 278 13.83 -27.73 21.15
N ASP A 279 13.95 -28.90 21.76
CA ASP A 279 14.26 -30.18 21.10
C ASP A 279 13.32 -31.31 21.55
N TYR A 280 12.05 -31.22 21.15
CA TYR A 280 11.02 -32.22 21.45
C TYR A 280 10.66 -33.07 20.21
N GLY A 281 11.34 -34.21 20.05
CA GLY A 281 11.05 -35.16 18.97
C GLY A 281 11.13 -34.53 17.57
N GLU A 282 10.13 -34.83 16.73
CA GLU A 282 9.97 -34.22 15.39
C GLU A 282 9.21 -32.87 15.42
N GLU A 283 8.61 -32.53 16.57
CA GLU A 283 7.76 -31.33 16.75
C GLU A 283 8.56 -30.06 17.05
N GLY A 284 9.86 -30.20 17.34
CA GLY A 284 10.77 -29.08 17.54
C GLY A 284 10.55 -28.35 18.86
N GLU A 285 10.18 -27.07 18.80
CA GLU A 285 10.06 -26.19 19.96
C GLU A 285 8.68 -26.26 20.60
N VAL A 286 8.64 -26.66 21.87
CA VAL A 286 7.38 -26.88 22.60
C VAL A 286 7.37 -26.24 23.98
N LEU A 287 6.16 -25.98 24.47
CA LEU A 287 5.84 -25.62 25.84
C LEU A 287 5.22 -26.83 26.53
N LEU A 288 5.81 -27.23 27.66
CA LEU A 288 5.35 -28.32 28.49
C LEU A 288 4.74 -27.75 29.76
N VAL A 289 3.56 -28.22 30.13
CA VAL A 289 2.97 -27.96 31.44
C VAL A 289 2.71 -29.26 32.17
N PHE A 290 3.12 -29.30 33.43
CA PHE A 290 2.86 -30.42 34.34
C PHE A 290 2.01 -29.95 35.50
N THR A 291 1.04 -30.78 35.91
CA THR A 291 0.21 -30.54 37.09
C THR A 291 0.23 -31.78 37.98
N ASN A 292 0.52 -31.61 39.27
CA ASN A 292 0.45 -32.69 40.27
C ASN A 292 -0.94 -32.70 40.92
N GLY A 293 -1.64 -33.84 40.85
CA GLY A 293 -2.93 -34.08 41.49
C GLY A 293 -2.87 -35.32 42.39
N GLY A 294 -2.82 -35.12 43.71
CA GLY A 294 -2.70 -36.20 44.69
C GLY A 294 -1.42 -37.02 44.49
N ASP A 295 -1.58 -38.32 44.25
CA ASP A 295 -0.48 -39.27 43.97
C ASP A 295 -0.16 -39.42 42.47
N SER A 296 -0.68 -38.53 41.62
CA SER A 296 -0.50 -38.59 40.16
C SER A 296 -0.09 -37.23 39.58
N SER A 297 0.40 -37.25 38.35
CA SER A 297 0.73 -36.03 37.60
C SER A 297 0.31 -36.14 36.15
N THR A 298 -0.11 -35.00 35.59
CA THR A 298 -0.50 -34.85 34.18
C THR A 298 0.50 -34.00 33.43
N ARG A 299 0.63 -34.25 32.12
CA ARG A 299 1.47 -33.49 31.19
C ARG A 299 0.64 -33.06 29.98
N ARG A 300 0.68 -31.77 29.63
CA ARG A 300 0.20 -31.22 28.35
C ARG A 300 1.37 -30.63 27.57
N VAL A 301 1.32 -30.76 26.26
CA VAL A 301 2.35 -30.27 25.33
C VAL A 301 1.71 -29.29 24.36
N TYR A 302 2.31 -28.13 24.16
CA TYR A 302 1.84 -27.11 23.23
C TYR A 302 2.97 -26.71 22.27
N GLU A 303 2.65 -26.49 21.00
CA GLU A 303 3.59 -25.94 20.04
C GLU A 303 3.95 -24.50 20.41
N MET A 304 5.25 -24.16 20.41
CA MET A 304 5.73 -22.86 20.91
C MET A 304 5.10 -21.65 20.18
N HIS A 305 4.95 -21.74 18.85
CA HIS A 305 4.59 -20.58 18.04
C HIS A 305 3.08 -20.35 17.93
N THR A 306 2.30 -21.44 17.90
CA THR A 306 0.85 -21.37 17.69
C THR A 306 0.08 -21.53 19.01
N GLY A 307 0.72 -22.09 20.05
CA GLY A 307 0.04 -22.45 21.29
C GLY A 307 -0.85 -23.68 21.16
N ARG A 308 -0.88 -24.36 20.02
CA ARG A 308 -1.74 -25.52 19.78
C ARG A 308 -1.26 -26.75 20.55
N GLN A 309 -2.19 -27.46 21.17
CA GLN A 309 -1.91 -28.69 21.90
C GLN A 309 -1.45 -29.81 20.95
N ILE A 310 -0.34 -30.45 21.32
CA ILE A 310 0.25 -31.58 20.62
C ILE A 310 -0.06 -32.86 21.39
N GLY A 311 -0.89 -33.72 20.81
CA GLY A 311 -1.28 -35.00 21.40
C GLY A 311 -2.19 -34.90 22.62
N ASP A 312 -2.44 -36.05 23.24
CA ASP A 312 -3.34 -36.18 24.39
C ASP A 312 -2.65 -35.85 25.72
N VAL A 313 -3.45 -35.48 26.71
CA VAL A 313 -2.98 -35.27 28.09
C VAL A 313 -2.52 -36.60 28.68
N LEU A 314 -1.24 -36.71 29.05
CA LEU A 314 -0.69 -37.93 29.64
C LEU A 314 -0.70 -37.84 31.16
N GLY A 315 -1.29 -38.83 31.83
CA GLY A 315 -1.25 -39.00 33.27
C GLY A 315 -0.34 -40.16 33.68
N ARG A 316 0.47 -39.97 34.73
CA ARG A 316 1.31 -41.03 35.34
C ARG A 316 1.28 -40.92 36.86
N GLU A 317 1.47 -42.05 37.55
CA GLU A 317 1.58 -42.06 39.01
C GLU A 317 2.90 -41.41 39.47
N GLY A 318 2.84 -40.71 40.60
CA GLY A 318 3.94 -39.94 41.18
C GLY A 318 4.01 -38.49 40.71
N THR A 319 4.90 -37.72 41.36
CA THR A 319 5.15 -36.32 40.99
C THR A 319 5.71 -36.21 39.57
N TYR A 320 5.41 -35.12 38.86
CA TYR A 320 5.80 -34.96 37.45
C TYR A 320 7.28 -35.19 37.14
N ARG A 321 8.18 -34.93 38.11
CA ARG A 321 9.62 -35.16 37.96
C ARG A 321 10.02 -36.63 37.91
N LEU A 322 9.34 -37.44 38.72
CA LEU A 322 9.54 -38.88 38.75
C LEU A 322 8.76 -39.55 37.62
N ALA A 323 7.60 -38.99 37.29
CA ALA A 323 6.71 -39.55 36.29
C ALA A 323 7.16 -39.24 34.86
N PHE A 324 7.79 -38.09 34.58
CA PHE A 324 8.24 -37.65 33.26
C PHE A 324 9.71 -37.18 33.23
N PRO A 325 10.69 -38.01 33.62
CA PRO A 325 12.11 -37.64 33.58
C PRO A 325 12.63 -37.36 32.16
N GLU A 326 12.04 -37.99 31.13
CA GLU A 326 12.41 -37.81 29.73
C GLU A 326 12.15 -36.40 29.18
N ASP A 327 11.26 -35.65 29.84
CA ASP A 327 10.84 -34.32 29.41
C ASP A 327 11.64 -33.19 30.04
N LEU A 328 12.37 -33.49 31.12
CA LEU A 328 13.14 -32.54 31.93
C LEU A 328 14.63 -32.65 31.62
N THR A 329 14.99 -32.46 30.36
CA THR A 329 16.38 -32.48 29.88
C THR A 329 17.16 -31.22 30.28
N ASP A 330 18.49 -31.23 30.14
CA ASP A 330 19.34 -30.06 30.41
C ASP A 330 19.04 -28.87 29.48
N SER A 331 18.43 -29.12 28.32
CA SER A 331 17.95 -28.11 27.37
C SER A 331 16.62 -27.46 27.78
N ALA A 332 15.89 -28.03 28.75
CA ALA A 332 14.59 -27.54 29.18
C ALA A 332 14.73 -26.30 30.06
N VAL A 333 14.06 -25.20 29.69
CA VAL A 333 14.09 -23.93 30.42
C VAL A 333 12.83 -23.79 31.26
N ARG A 334 13.00 -23.62 32.57
CA ARG A 334 11.89 -23.40 33.50
C ARG A 334 11.21 -22.05 33.25
N LEU A 335 9.89 -22.04 33.03
CA LEU A 335 9.06 -20.84 32.83
C LEU A 335 8.15 -20.50 34.04
N ASN A 336 7.68 -19.25 34.10
CA ASN A 336 6.87 -18.65 35.17
C ASN A 336 5.37 -18.59 34.82
N GLY A 337 4.84 -19.61 34.13
CA GLY A 337 3.40 -19.72 33.91
C GLY A 337 2.66 -20.01 35.22
N HIS A 338 1.52 -19.33 35.42
CA HIS A 338 0.81 -19.30 36.71
C HIS A 338 -0.70 -19.57 36.60
N TRP A 339 -1.15 -20.12 35.46
CA TRP A 339 -2.56 -20.38 35.20
C TRP A 339 -2.98 -21.73 35.75
N ALA A 340 -4.09 -21.81 36.47
CA ALA A 340 -4.58 -23.04 37.10
C ALA A 340 -5.05 -24.09 36.06
N GLU A 341 -5.29 -25.33 36.52
CA GLU A 341 -5.75 -26.40 35.64
C GLU A 341 -7.14 -26.11 35.04
N GLU A 342 -8.03 -25.48 35.82
CA GLU A 342 -9.35 -25.06 35.34
C GLU A 342 -9.25 -24.02 34.21
N GLU A 343 -8.31 -23.07 34.32
CA GLU A 343 -8.08 -22.06 33.28
C GLU A 343 -7.54 -22.70 31.99
N MET A 344 -6.66 -23.70 32.13
CA MET A 344 -6.13 -24.43 30.97
C MET A 344 -7.17 -25.35 30.32
N ASP A 345 -8.15 -25.84 31.08
CA ASP A 345 -9.28 -26.60 30.54
C ASP A 345 -10.22 -25.71 29.72
N GLU A 346 -10.42 -24.46 30.13
CA GLU A 346 -11.20 -23.47 29.37
C GLU A 346 -10.55 -23.10 28.03
N TRP A 347 -9.22 -23.18 27.93
CA TRP A 347 -8.49 -22.92 26.69
C TRP A 347 -8.68 -24.01 25.63
N GLY A 348 -9.17 -25.19 26.03
CA GLY A 348 -9.33 -26.33 25.14
C GLY A 348 -8.00 -26.76 24.51
N SER A 349 -7.93 -26.80 23.18
CA SER A 349 -6.75 -27.28 22.44
C SER A 349 -5.73 -26.19 22.09
N GLU A 350 -5.89 -24.94 22.53
CA GLU A 350 -5.01 -23.84 22.13
C GLU A 350 -4.76 -22.84 23.26
N VAL A 351 -3.49 -22.53 23.55
CA VAL A 351 -3.10 -21.50 24.52
C VAL A 351 -3.45 -20.11 23.96
N PRO A 352 -4.21 -19.28 24.69
CA PRO A 352 -4.51 -17.92 24.25
C PRO A 352 -3.26 -17.07 24.02
N SER A 353 -3.33 -16.17 23.04
CA SER A 353 -2.22 -15.30 22.64
C SER A 353 -1.60 -14.51 23.80
N TYR A 354 -2.43 -14.01 24.73
CA TYR A 354 -1.93 -13.28 25.90
C TYR A 354 -1.06 -14.16 26.82
N ALA A 355 -1.40 -15.44 27.00
CA ALA A 355 -0.65 -16.37 27.83
C ALA A 355 0.64 -16.80 27.11
N LEU A 356 0.55 -16.99 25.81
CA LEU A 356 1.70 -17.27 24.94
C LEU A 356 2.72 -16.12 24.99
N ASP A 357 2.27 -14.86 24.91
CA ASP A 357 3.13 -13.67 24.99
C ASP A 357 3.87 -13.58 26.33
N VAL A 358 3.20 -13.92 27.43
CA VAL A 358 3.82 -13.97 28.77
C VAL A 358 4.92 -15.03 28.81
N LEU A 359 4.67 -16.23 28.30
CA LEU A 359 5.66 -17.31 28.25
C LEU A 359 6.86 -16.97 27.35
N HIS A 360 6.63 -16.33 26.20
CA HIS A 360 7.71 -15.85 25.31
C HIS A 360 8.58 -14.79 25.98
N ASN A 361 7.98 -13.82 26.65
CA ASN A 361 8.71 -12.76 27.34
C ASN A 361 9.55 -13.32 28.50
N ASP A 362 9.00 -14.30 29.21
CA ASP A 362 9.68 -14.98 30.31
C ASP A 362 10.84 -15.87 29.82
N LEU A 363 10.69 -16.55 28.68
CA LEU A 363 11.76 -17.29 28.02
C LEU A 363 12.92 -16.37 27.61
N ARG A 364 12.61 -15.22 26.98
CA ARG A 364 13.62 -14.20 26.63
C ARG A 364 14.35 -13.68 27.86
N ALA A 365 13.64 -13.48 28.97
CA ALA A 365 14.25 -13.08 30.24
C ALA A 365 15.17 -14.19 30.79
N ALA A 366 14.74 -15.45 30.76
CA ALA A 366 15.55 -16.58 31.20
C ALA A 366 16.83 -16.78 30.36
N GLN A 367 16.74 -16.63 29.03
CA GLN A 367 17.90 -16.70 28.13
C GLN A 367 18.89 -15.56 28.38
N ARG A 368 18.39 -14.34 28.65
CA ARG A 368 19.23 -13.20 29.04
C ARG A 368 19.98 -13.44 30.35
N GLU A 369 19.34 -14.07 31.35
CA GLU A 369 20.02 -14.46 32.59
C GLU A 369 21.12 -15.51 32.36
N HIS A 370 20.89 -16.47 31.46
CA HIS A 370 21.86 -17.53 31.14
C HIS A 370 23.09 -17.00 30.39
N HIS A 371 22.90 -16.00 29.51
CA HIS A 371 23.99 -15.36 28.76
C HIS A 371 24.68 -14.22 29.53
N ALA A 372 24.18 -13.83 30.72
CA ALA A 372 24.84 -12.84 31.56
C ALA A 372 26.17 -13.41 32.11
N PRO A 373 27.28 -12.66 32.08
CA PRO A 373 28.57 -13.15 32.57
C PRO A 373 28.49 -13.47 34.07
N LYS A 374 28.84 -14.71 34.45
CA LYS A 374 28.95 -15.11 35.87
C LYS A 374 29.96 -14.21 36.57
N ARG A 375 29.49 -13.38 37.51
CA ARG A 375 30.35 -12.55 38.37
C ARG A 375 31.22 -13.50 39.21
N LYS A 376 32.55 -13.48 39.03
CA LYS A 376 33.48 -14.18 39.93
C LYS A 376 33.33 -13.57 41.33
N GLU A 377 32.88 -14.36 42.29
CA GLU A 377 32.98 -13.98 43.70
C GLU A 377 34.47 -13.97 44.07
N HIS A 378 35.02 -12.78 44.29
CA HIS A 378 36.35 -12.64 44.86
C HIS A 378 36.28 -13.07 46.33
N ALA A 379 36.95 -14.19 46.63
CA ALA A 379 37.24 -14.63 47.98
C ALA A 379 37.96 -13.50 48.74
N ALA A 380 37.37 -13.07 49.85
CA ALA A 380 37.97 -12.13 50.78
C ALA A 380 39.25 -12.73 51.37
N THR A 381 40.39 -12.09 51.12
CA THR A 381 41.62 -12.32 51.88
C THR A 381 41.56 -11.45 53.14
N PRO A 382 41.73 -12.00 54.36
CA PRO A 382 41.69 -11.20 55.57
C PRO A 382 42.98 -10.38 55.69
N ALA A 383 42.83 -9.09 55.97
CA ALA A 383 43.91 -8.16 56.21
C ALA A 383 44.61 -8.50 57.55
N GLU A 384 45.88 -8.86 57.50
CA GLU A 384 46.75 -8.86 58.68
C GLU A 384 47.14 -7.42 59.02
N HIS A 385 46.64 -6.97 60.16
CA HIS A 385 47.15 -5.82 60.90
C HIS A 385 48.60 -6.06 61.31
N THR A 386 49.51 -5.18 60.91
CA THR A 386 50.72 -4.89 61.70
C THR A 386 50.76 -3.38 61.97
N ALA A 387 50.54 -3.05 63.24
CA ALA A 387 50.82 -1.76 63.81
C ALA A 387 51.91 -1.93 64.87
N ALA A 388 52.82 -0.96 64.86
CA ALA A 388 53.65 -0.46 65.96
C ALA A 388 55.06 -1.05 66.17
N SER A 389 55.98 -0.08 66.16
CA SER A 389 57.26 0.05 66.89
C SER A 389 58.54 -0.23 66.11
#